data_AF-A0A5C5UCL1-F1
#
_entry.id   AF-A0A5C5UCL1-F1
#
_cell.length_a   1.000
_cell.length_b   1.000
_cell.length_c   1.000
_cell.angle_alpha   90.00
_cell.angle_beta   90.00
_cell.angle_gamma   90.00
#
_symmetry.space_group_name_H-M   'P 1'
#
loop_
_entity.id
_entity.type
_entity.pdbx_description
1 polymer ?
#
loop_
_entity_poly.entity_id
_entity_poly.type
_entity_poly.pdbx_seq_one_letter_code
_entity_poly.pdbx_strand_id
1 'polypeptide(L)'
;MPRPPRIDLPGIAQHIVQRRNDRQPCFFADVDRIRYLQDLRDIARREYCTVHAYVLMDNHVHLLVTPMAPGQVGRLMQALGRVYVRYVNDRYSRTGTLWEGRYKACPVIDDGYVLRCQRHIELNPLRARMVADPGDYRWSSHRAATLAEPDPLVHPHRAWLALGHDPPTRQRAWRDLLGEAIDPAETDAIRLHLQRQQLYAPEPIRRAVGTQLGGTAGPGRMGRPCKSPGQPAACEESSP
;
A
#
# COMPACT_ATOMS: atom_id res chain seq x y z
N MET A 1 0.66 0.71 24.55
CA MET A 1 -0.53 0.02 24.01
C MET A 1 -0.10 -0.99 22.95
N PRO A 2 -0.62 -2.22 22.97
CA PRO A 2 -0.38 -3.21 21.91
C PRO A 2 -0.89 -2.66 20.57
N ARG A 3 -0.08 -2.77 19.52
CA ARG A 3 -0.50 -2.35 18.19
C ARG A 3 -1.33 -3.49 17.57
N PRO A 4 -2.46 -3.19 16.90
CA PRO A 4 -3.25 -4.23 16.25
C PRO A 4 -2.40 -4.98 15.21
N PRO A 5 -2.61 -6.31 15.07
CA PRO A 5 -1.95 -7.10 14.04
C PRO A 5 -2.39 -6.61 12.66
N ARG A 6 -1.50 -6.75 11.67
CA ARG A 6 -1.87 -6.46 10.28
C ARG A 6 -2.70 -7.61 9.74
N ILE A 7 -3.70 -7.27 8.92
CA ILE A 7 -4.41 -8.26 8.13
C ILE A 7 -3.45 -8.71 7.03
N ASP A 8 -3.01 -9.95 7.10
CA ASP A 8 -2.05 -10.54 6.17
C ASP A 8 -2.65 -11.85 5.61
N LEU A 9 -3.29 -11.72 4.44
CA LEU A 9 -4.07 -12.79 3.83
C LEU A 9 -3.31 -13.35 2.62
N PRO A 10 -3.16 -14.68 2.50
CA PRO A 10 -2.50 -15.30 1.35
C PRO A 10 -3.32 -15.08 0.08
N GLY A 11 -2.63 -14.84 -1.04
CA GLY A 11 -3.25 -14.63 -2.34
C GLY A 11 -4.01 -13.31 -2.49
N ILE A 12 -4.01 -12.45 -1.47
CA ILE A 12 -4.66 -11.14 -1.50
C ILE A 12 -3.61 -10.04 -1.61
N ALA A 13 -3.74 -9.20 -2.63
CA ALA A 13 -2.86 -8.06 -2.84
C ALA A 13 -2.93 -7.07 -1.66
N GLN A 14 -1.81 -6.44 -1.34
CA GLN A 14 -1.70 -5.44 -0.28
C GLN A 14 -1.06 -4.17 -0.83
N HIS A 15 -1.71 -3.03 -0.58
CA HIS A 15 -1.12 -1.71 -0.74
C HIS A 15 -0.19 -1.43 0.43
N ILE A 16 1.10 -1.36 0.17
CA ILE A 16 2.14 -1.15 1.17
C ILE A 16 2.72 0.25 1.00
N VAL A 17 2.93 0.95 2.12
CA VAL A 17 3.67 2.21 2.15
C VAL A 17 4.75 2.20 3.22
N GLN A 18 5.95 2.56 2.81
CA GLN A 18 7.10 2.75 3.69
C GLN A 18 7.56 4.21 3.57
N ARG A 19 7.54 4.96 4.68
CA ARG A 19 7.85 6.40 4.70
C ARG A 19 9.13 6.67 5.48
N ARG A 20 9.93 7.62 4.98
CA ARG A 20 11.17 8.09 5.60
C ARG A 20 10.89 8.90 6.85
N ASN A 21 11.73 8.74 7.88
CA ASN A 21 11.68 9.55 9.09
C ASN A 21 11.66 11.04 8.77
N ASP A 22 10.78 11.79 9.45
CA ASP A 22 10.65 13.24 9.30
C ASP A 22 10.40 13.71 7.85
N ARG A 23 9.75 12.86 7.03
CA ARG A 23 9.53 13.11 5.59
C ARG A 23 10.79 13.46 4.79
N GLN A 24 11.97 13.12 5.29
CA GLN A 24 13.24 13.35 4.61
C GLN A 24 13.33 12.51 3.31
N PRO A 25 14.34 12.73 2.45
CA PRO A 25 14.57 11.86 1.31
C PRO A 25 14.91 10.41 1.71
N CYS A 26 14.28 9.43 1.08
CA CYS A 26 14.62 8.00 1.08
C CYS A 26 15.87 7.70 0.25
N PHE A 27 16.07 8.47 -0.82
CA PHE A 27 17.05 8.26 -1.86
C PHE A 27 17.82 9.56 -2.08
N PHE A 28 19.14 9.49 -2.15
CA PHE A 28 20.03 10.64 -2.32
C PHE A 28 20.62 10.70 -3.72
N ALA A 29 20.66 9.56 -4.41
CA ALA A 29 21.04 9.44 -5.81
C ALA A 29 20.25 8.32 -6.50
N ASP A 30 20.24 8.33 -7.82
CA ASP A 30 19.56 7.31 -8.64
C ASP A 30 20.06 5.88 -8.36
N VAL A 31 21.35 5.73 -8.05
CA VAL A 31 21.93 4.43 -7.66
C VAL A 31 21.26 3.84 -6.42
N ASP A 32 20.72 4.66 -5.51
CA ASP A 32 20.00 4.18 -4.33
C ASP A 32 18.67 3.56 -4.71
N ARG A 33 17.97 4.16 -5.68
CA ARG A 33 16.71 3.62 -6.21
C ARG A 33 16.95 2.32 -6.97
N ILE A 34 18.02 2.27 -7.79
CA ILE A 34 18.44 1.05 -8.48
C ILE A 34 18.72 -0.05 -7.45
N ARG A 35 19.50 0.25 -6.40
CA ARG A 35 19.81 -0.70 -5.33
C ARG A 35 18.55 -1.19 -4.63
N TYR A 36 17.63 -0.27 -4.29
CA TYR A 36 16.37 -0.61 -3.64
C TYR A 36 15.52 -1.56 -4.49
N LEU A 37 15.38 -1.30 -5.81
CA LEU A 37 14.61 -2.17 -6.71
C LEU A 37 15.26 -3.55 -6.89
N GLN A 38 16.60 -3.61 -6.96
CA GLN A 38 17.33 -4.88 -7.00
C GLN A 38 17.09 -5.71 -5.73
N ASP A 39 17.28 -5.10 -4.55
CA ASP A 39 17.03 -5.76 -3.27
C ASP A 39 15.56 -6.18 -3.14
N LEU A 40 14.61 -5.31 -3.53
CA LEU A 40 13.18 -5.62 -3.52
C LEU A 40 12.87 -6.83 -4.39
N ARG A 41 13.40 -6.90 -5.62
CA ARG A 41 13.21 -8.03 -6.54
C ARG A 41 13.72 -9.33 -5.94
N ASP A 42 14.96 -9.30 -5.46
CA ASP A 42 15.64 -10.52 -5.00
C ASP A 42 15.02 -11.04 -3.70
N ILE A 43 14.61 -10.14 -2.79
CA ILE A 43 13.94 -10.50 -1.54
C ILE A 43 12.49 -10.93 -1.80
N ALA A 44 11.76 -10.26 -2.71
CA ALA A 44 10.39 -10.65 -3.06
C ALA A 44 10.35 -12.09 -3.58
N ARG A 45 11.32 -12.48 -4.42
CA ARG A 45 11.46 -13.87 -4.88
C ARG A 45 11.74 -14.85 -3.73
N ARG A 46 12.66 -14.51 -2.82
CA ARG A 46 12.99 -15.35 -1.66
C ARG A 46 11.83 -15.53 -0.69
N GLU A 47 11.02 -14.49 -0.52
CA GLU A 47 9.87 -14.48 0.39
C GLU A 47 8.55 -14.87 -0.29
N TYR A 48 8.58 -15.30 -1.56
CA TYR A 48 7.40 -15.67 -2.36
C TYR A 48 6.31 -14.60 -2.39
N CYS A 49 6.74 -13.34 -2.51
CA CYS A 49 5.88 -12.18 -2.70
C CYS A 49 5.90 -11.77 -4.17
N THR A 50 4.73 -11.61 -4.77
CA THR A 50 4.59 -11.11 -6.15
C THR A 50 4.38 -9.60 -6.12
N VAL A 51 5.25 -8.84 -6.78
CA VAL A 51 5.13 -7.38 -6.88
C VAL A 51 4.37 -7.03 -8.16
N HIS A 52 3.26 -6.32 -8.03
CA HIS A 52 2.37 -5.97 -9.15
C HIS A 52 2.54 -4.53 -9.61
N ALA A 53 2.92 -3.62 -8.71
CA ALA A 53 3.20 -2.23 -9.04
C ALA A 53 4.04 -1.57 -7.95
N TYR A 54 4.76 -0.51 -8.31
CA TYR A 54 5.52 0.29 -7.36
C TYR A 54 5.67 1.75 -7.80
N VAL A 55 5.98 2.62 -6.85
CA VAL A 55 6.55 3.95 -7.09
C VAL A 55 7.53 4.31 -5.96
N LEU A 56 8.73 4.75 -6.33
CA LEU A 56 9.75 5.21 -5.39
C LEU A 56 9.78 6.74 -5.33
N MET A 57 8.88 7.33 -4.54
CA MET A 57 8.85 8.77 -4.29
C MET A 57 10.08 9.22 -3.50
N ASP A 58 10.32 10.53 -3.43
CA ASP A 58 11.48 11.05 -2.71
C ASP A 58 11.48 10.69 -1.23
N ASN A 59 10.34 10.74 -0.55
CA ASN A 59 10.25 10.53 0.91
C ASN A 59 9.41 9.32 1.33
N HIS A 60 8.91 8.53 0.38
CA HIS A 60 8.21 7.28 0.66
C HIS A 60 8.18 6.35 -0.55
N VAL A 61 7.82 5.10 -0.31
CA VAL A 61 7.65 4.07 -1.34
C VAL A 61 6.22 3.55 -1.26
N HIS A 62 5.55 3.39 -2.40
CA HIS A 62 4.33 2.58 -2.49
C HIS A 62 4.60 1.29 -3.25
N LEU A 63 4.05 0.18 -2.77
CA LEU A 63 4.08 -1.12 -3.44
C LEU A 63 2.68 -1.73 -3.47
N LEU A 64 2.39 -2.52 -4.50
CA LEU A 64 1.26 -3.44 -4.54
C LEU A 64 1.81 -4.86 -4.58
N VAL A 65 1.60 -5.63 -3.51
CA VAL A 65 2.26 -6.94 -3.33
C VAL A 65 1.26 -8.00 -2.92
N THR A 66 1.30 -9.17 -3.55
CA THR A 66 0.53 -10.35 -3.14
C THR A 66 1.45 -11.39 -2.51
N PRO A 67 1.28 -11.72 -1.22
CA PRO A 67 1.97 -12.84 -0.60
C PRO A 67 1.32 -14.17 -1.01
N MET A 68 2.10 -15.25 -1.08
CA MET A 68 1.60 -16.62 -1.25
C MET A 68 1.11 -17.23 0.07
N ALA A 69 1.66 -16.81 1.21
CA ALA A 69 1.38 -17.33 2.54
C ALA A 69 1.39 -16.20 3.61
N PRO A 70 0.66 -16.34 4.73
CA PRO A 70 0.70 -15.36 5.81
C PRO A 70 2.12 -15.08 6.32
N GLY A 71 2.39 -13.83 6.68
CA GLY A 71 3.66 -13.34 7.23
C GLY A 71 4.71 -12.95 6.18
N GLN A 72 4.53 -13.30 4.91
CA GLN A 72 5.54 -13.08 3.86
C GLN A 72 5.79 -11.61 3.56
N VAL A 73 4.75 -10.78 3.50
CA VAL A 73 4.90 -9.33 3.34
C VAL A 73 5.69 -8.73 4.51
N GLY A 74 5.46 -9.23 5.73
CA GLY A 74 6.23 -8.87 6.92
C GLY A 74 7.72 -9.15 6.78
N ARG A 75 8.08 -10.37 6.35
CA ARG A 75 9.47 -10.78 6.16
C ARG A 75 10.14 -10.02 5.01
N LEU A 76 9.45 -9.85 3.88
CA LEU A 76 9.90 -9.03 2.76
C LEU A 76 10.29 -7.63 3.22
N MET A 77 9.37 -6.91 3.87
CA MET A 77 9.61 -5.52 4.26
C MET A 77 10.66 -5.41 5.39
N GLN A 78 10.76 -6.41 6.26
CA GLN A 78 11.80 -6.45 7.30
C GLN A 78 13.19 -6.64 6.68
N ALA A 79 13.34 -7.61 5.77
CA ALA A 79 14.59 -7.89 5.10
C ALA A 79 15.01 -6.70 4.23
N LEU A 80 14.09 -6.13 3.43
CA LEU A 80 14.33 -4.97 2.58
C LEU A 80 14.75 -3.74 3.41
N GLY A 81 14.03 -3.47 4.50
CA GLY A 81 14.38 -2.40 5.42
C GLY A 81 15.78 -2.58 6.02
N ARG A 82 16.14 -3.81 6.42
CA ARG A 82 17.47 -4.11 7.00
C ARG A 82 18.60 -3.85 6.02
N VAL A 83 18.51 -4.41 4.81
CA VAL A 83 19.60 -4.28 3.81
C VAL A 83 19.75 -2.84 3.32
N TYR A 84 18.63 -2.15 3.07
CA TYR A 84 18.67 -0.80 2.53
C TYR A 84 19.11 0.25 3.56
N VAL A 85 18.64 0.15 4.82
CA VAL A 85 19.10 1.05 5.90
C VAL A 85 20.61 0.91 6.09
N ARG A 86 21.13 -0.33 6.10
CA ARG A 86 22.56 -0.57 6.20
C ARG A 86 23.32 0.04 5.03
N TYR A 87 22.88 -0.22 3.80
CA TYR A 87 23.48 0.36 2.59
C TYR A 87 23.56 1.89 2.66
N VAL A 88 22.46 2.57 3.04
CA VAL A 88 22.44 4.03 3.16
C VAL A 88 23.37 4.53 4.27
N ASN A 89 23.36 3.87 5.43
CA ASN A 89 24.23 4.25 6.55
C ASN A 89 25.70 4.12 6.18
N ASP A 90 26.08 3.01 5.55
CA ASP A 90 27.45 2.75 5.12
C ASP A 90 27.88 3.73 4.00
N ARG A 91 27.02 3.97 3.00
CA ARG A 91 27.34 4.82 1.84
C ARG A 91 27.42 6.31 2.17
N TYR A 92 26.58 6.78 3.08
CA TYR A 92 26.43 8.21 3.38
C TYR A 92 26.98 8.59 4.77
N SER A 93 27.75 7.69 5.40
CA SER A 93 28.30 7.88 6.76
C SER A 93 27.25 8.30 7.78
N ARG A 94 26.06 7.69 7.68
CA ARG A 94 24.92 7.96 8.58
C ARG A 94 24.80 6.87 9.62
N THR A 95 24.10 7.17 10.71
CA THR A 95 23.73 6.21 11.76
C THR A 95 22.24 6.28 12.05
N GLY A 96 21.74 5.30 12.79
CA GLY A 96 20.34 5.26 13.24
C GLY A 96 19.36 4.71 12.20
N THR A 97 18.08 5.04 12.40
CA THR A 97 16.97 4.55 11.58
C THR A 97 16.75 5.41 10.34
N LEU A 98 16.34 4.76 9.25
CA LEU A 98 15.93 5.44 8.03
C LEU A 98 14.43 5.77 8.06
N TRP A 99 13.62 4.78 8.41
CA TRP A 99 12.15 4.82 8.29
C TRP A 99 11.47 5.40 9.54
N GLU A 100 10.31 6.04 9.39
CA GLU A 100 9.46 6.56 10.50
C GLU A 100 9.02 5.46 11.47
N GLY A 101 9.14 4.20 11.05
CA GLY A 101 8.76 3.03 11.82
C GLY A 101 8.48 1.86 10.90
N ARG A 102 7.51 1.04 11.27
CA ARG A 102 7.09 -0.08 10.43
C ARG A 102 6.30 0.44 9.22
N TYR A 103 6.36 -0.29 8.10
CA TYR A 103 5.50 -0.05 6.95
C TYR A 103 4.01 -0.10 7.33
N LYS A 104 3.17 0.59 6.55
CA LYS A 104 1.72 0.43 6.56
C LYS A 104 1.30 -0.52 5.45
N ALA A 105 0.31 -1.35 5.69
CA ALA A 105 -0.27 -2.21 4.66
C ALA A 105 -1.79 -2.24 4.76
N CYS A 106 -2.45 -2.35 3.62
CA CYS A 106 -3.89 -2.43 3.47
C CYS A 106 -4.22 -3.51 2.42
N PRO A 107 -4.93 -4.59 2.79
CA PRO A 107 -5.38 -5.58 1.80
C PRO A 107 -6.35 -4.97 0.80
N VAL A 108 -6.29 -5.46 -0.44
CA VAL A 108 -7.11 -5.06 -1.57
C VAL A 108 -7.65 -6.35 -2.22
N ILE A 109 -8.92 -6.66 -1.97
CA ILE A 109 -9.50 -7.98 -2.29
C ILE A 109 -10.19 -8.00 -3.66
N ASP A 110 -10.84 -6.91 -4.05
CA ASP A 110 -11.64 -6.83 -5.26
C ASP A 110 -10.80 -6.37 -6.46
N ASP A 111 -10.99 -7.01 -7.62
CA ASP A 111 -10.18 -6.75 -8.81
C ASP A 111 -10.29 -5.28 -9.28
N GLY A 112 -11.48 -4.66 -9.17
CA GLY A 112 -11.65 -3.25 -9.46
C GLY A 112 -10.94 -2.35 -8.45
N TYR A 113 -10.92 -2.74 -7.16
CA TYR A 113 -10.12 -2.04 -6.14
C TYR A 113 -8.61 -2.22 -6.37
N VAL A 114 -8.16 -3.37 -6.88
CA VAL A 114 -6.76 -3.60 -7.23
C VAL A 114 -6.32 -2.68 -8.37
N LEU A 115 -7.12 -2.60 -9.45
CA LEU A 115 -6.84 -1.68 -10.56
C LEU A 115 -6.77 -0.23 -10.08
N ARG A 116 -7.73 0.19 -9.24
CA ARG A 116 -7.71 1.54 -8.65
C ARG A 116 -6.49 1.80 -7.77
N CYS A 117 -6.08 0.83 -6.98
CA CYS A 117 -4.88 0.92 -6.16
C CYS A 117 -3.61 1.02 -7.03
N GLN A 118 -3.50 0.18 -8.07
CA GLN A 118 -2.37 0.23 -9.00
C GLN A 118 -2.30 1.59 -9.71
N ARG A 119 -3.43 2.09 -10.21
CA ARG A 119 -3.56 3.42 -10.80
C ARG A 119 -3.17 4.51 -9.81
N HIS A 120 -3.62 4.40 -8.57
CA HIS A 120 -3.20 5.31 -7.51
C HIS A 120 -1.68 5.29 -7.35
N ILE A 121 -1.03 4.13 -7.30
CA ILE A 121 0.42 4.04 -7.16
C ILE A 121 1.13 4.71 -8.34
N GLU A 122 0.79 4.34 -9.57
CA GLU A 122 1.50 4.81 -10.78
C GLU A 122 1.30 6.30 -11.06
N LEU A 123 0.13 6.86 -10.73
CA LEU A 123 -0.15 8.30 -10.91
C LEU A 123 0.33 9.18 -9.74
N ASN A 124 1.06 8.61 -8.77
CA ASN A 124 1.56 9.39 -7.62
C ASN A 124 2.49 10.55 -8.02
N PRO A 125 3.48 10.36 -8.92
CA PRO A 125 4.38 11.43 -9.35
C PRO A 125 3.64 12.60 -10.02
N LEU A 126 2.65 12.28 -10.85
CA LEU A 126 1.78 13.28 -11.51
C LEU A 126 0.98 14.07 -10.46
N ARG A 127 0.33 13.38 -9.51
CA ARG A 127 -0.44 14.05 -8.44
C ARG A 127 0.45 14.89 -7.52
N ALA A 128 1.69 14.47 -7.31
CA ALA A 128 2.69 15.23 -6.56
C ALA A 128 3.31 16.38 -7.36
N ARG A 129 2.90 16.59 -8.62
CA ARG A 129 3.42 17.60 -9.56
C ARG A 129 4.93 17.48 -9.80
N MET A 130 5.46 16.26 -9.73
CA MET A 130 6.88 15.98 -10.01
C MET A 130 7.16 15.86 -11.51
N VAL A 131 6.14 15.50 -12.28
CA VAL A 131 6.19 15.29 -13.74
C VAL A 131 4.87 15.77 -14.35
N ALA A 132 4.90 16.13 -15.63
CA ALA A 132 3.70 16.46 -16.42
C ALA A 132 3.04 15.20 -17.00
N ASP A 133 3.82 14.17 -17.30
CA ASP A 133 3.36 12.87 -17.75
C ASP A 133 3.88 11.75 -16.82
N PRO A 134 3.06 10.79 -16.38
CA PRO A 134 3.51 9.67 -15.54
C PRO A 134 4.64 8.84 -16.16
N GLY A 135 4.70 8.76 -17.49
CA GLY A 135 5.74 8.12 -18.27
C GLY A 135 7.12 8.78 -18.12
N ASP A 136 7.19 10.05 -17.73
CA ASP A 136 8.46 10.72 -17.46
C ASP A 136 9.10 10.27 -16.14
N TYR A 137 8.32 9.63 -15.25
CA TYR A 137 8.81 9.18 -13.96
C TYR A 137 9.35 7.74 -14.00
N ARG A 138 10.64 7.62 -14.29
CA ARG A 138 11.40 6.36 -14.33
C ARG A 138 11.23 5.46 -13.11
N TRP A 139 11.01 6.04 -11.93
CA TRP A 139 11.01 5.32 -10.66
C TRP A 139 9.63 4.77 -10.28
N SER A 140 8.88 4.29 -11.28
CA SER A 140 7.57 3.66 -11.12
C SER A 140 7.40 2.47 -12.06
N SER A 141 6.43 1.60 -11.77
CA SER A 141 6.02 0.51 -12.65
C SER A 141 5.18 0.96 -13.84
N HIS A 142 4.88 2.26 -13.97
CA HIS A 142 3.95 2.79 -14.98
C HIS A 142 4.35 2.36 -16.41
N ARG A 143 5.62 2.49 -16.78
CA ARG A 143 6.11 2.12 -18.12
C ARG A 143 5.95 0.64 -18.42
N ALA A 144 6.15 -0.23 -17.42
CA ALA A 144 5.91 -1.65 -17.59
C ALA A 144 4.43 -1.96 -17.86
N ALA A 145 3.52 -1.21 -17.23
CA ALA A 145 2.09 -1.34 -17.44
C ALA A 145 1.58 -0.70 -18.74
N THR A 146 2.24 0.33 -19.28
CA THR A 146 1.73 1.10 -20.44
C THR A 146 2.52 0.95 -21.75
N LEU A 147 3.85 0.74 -21.68
CA LEU A 147 4.77 0.85 -22.83
C LEU A 147 5.35 -0.48 -23.32
N ALA A 148 4.88 -1.62 -22.79
CA ALA A 148 5.45 -2.95 -23.08
C ALA A 148 6.93 -3.11 -22.69
N GLU A 149 7.46 -2.22 -21.85
CA GLU A 149 8.81 -2.33 -21.33
C GLU A 149 8.87 -3.43 -20.26
N PRO A 150 9.60 -4.53 -20.47
CA PRO A 150 9.65 -5.60 -19.48
C PRO A 150 10.40 -5.13 -18.22
N ASP A 151 9.74 -5.26 -17.07
CA ASP A 151 10.38 -5.08 -15.76
C ASP A 151 10.46 -6.43 -15.03
N PRO A 152 11.67 -6.97 -14.76
CA PRO A 152 11.83 -8.27 -14.11
C PRO A 152 11.39 -8.31 -12.64
N LEU A 153 11.04 -7.16 -12.04
CA LEU A 153 10.43 -7.05 -10.72
C LEU A 153 8.90 -7.17 -10.79
N VAL A 154 8.28 -6.69 -11.87
CA VAL A 154 6.82 -6.51 -11.93
C VAL A 154 6.16 -7.70 -12.62
N HIS A 155 5.21 -8.29 -11.91
CA HIS A 155 4.36 -9.38 -12.40
C HIS A 155 2.92 -8.88 -12.43
N PRO A 156 2.25 -8.81 -13.59
CA PRO A 156 0.89 -8.29 -13.67
C PRO A 156 -0.10 -9.03 -12.75
N HIS A 157 -0.93 -8.30 -12.02
CA HIS A 157 -2.01 -8.91 -11.24
C HIS A 157 -3.09 -9.48 -12.17
N ARG A 158 -3.84 -10.51 -11.72
CA ARG A 158 -4.94 -11.11 -12.50
C ARG A 158 -5.96 -10.08 -13.00
N ALA A 159 -6.24 -9.05 -12.19
CA ALA A 159 -7.16 -7.97 -12.53
C ALA A 159 -6.66 -7.15 -13.73
N TRP A 160 -5.34 -6.90 -13.81
CA TRP A 160 -4.74 -6.21 -14.95
C TRP A 160 -4.70 -7.14 -16.18
N LEU A 161 -4.40 -8.42 -15.99
CA LEU A 161 -4.45 -9.42 -17.06
C LEU A 161 -5.86 -9.59 -17.64
N ALA A 162 -6.90 -9.37 -16.85
CA ALA A 162 -8.29 -9.45 -17.28
C ALA A 162 -8.74 -8.27 -18.16
N LEU A 163 -7.94 -7.19 -18.29
CA LEU A 163 -8.26 -6.04 -19.15
C LEU A 163 -8.26 -6.38 -20.65
N GLY A 164 -7.68 -7.52 -21.04
CA GLY A 164 -7.55 -7.89 -22.45
C GLY A 164 -6.83 -9.22 -22.64
N HIS A 165 -7.08 -9.86 -23.78
CA HIS A 165 -6.53 -11.18 -24.10
C HIS A 165 -5.05 -11.11 -24.49
N ASP A 166 -4.62 -10.05 -25.18
CA ASP A 166 -3.24 -9.79 -25.60
C ASP A 166 -2.61 -8.56 -24.90
N PRO A 167 -1.27 -8.43 -24.88
CA PRO A 167 -0.60 -7.29 -24.23
C PRO A 167 -0.99 -5.91 -24.81
N PRO A 168 -1.03 -5.67 -26.13
CA PRO A 168 -1.50 -4.40 -26.69
C PRO A 168 -2.90 -3.98 -26.24
N THR A 169 -3.86 -4.90 -26.17
CA THR A 169 -5.23 -4.63 -25.71
C THR A 169 -5.24 -4.23 -24.24
N ARG A 170 -4.49 -4.95 -23.38
CA ARG A 170 -4.37 -4.61 -21.96
C ARG A 170 -3.76 -3.22 -21.75
N GLN A 171 -2.72 -2.88 -22.51
CA GLN A 171 -2.06 -1.58 -22.42
C GLN A 171 -2.96 -0.43 -22.87
N ARG A 172 -3.75 -0.62 -23.93
CA ARG A 172 -4.76 0.36 -24.36
C ARG A 172 -5.80 0.58 -23.26
N ALA A 173 -6.42 -0.50 -22.78
CA ALA A 173 -7.41 -0.43 -21.70
C ALA A 173 -6.82 0.21 -20.43
N TRP A 174 -5.57 -0.10 -20.10
CA TRP A 174 -4.89 0.52 -18.95
C TRP A 174 -4.67 2.02 -19.16
N ARG A 175 -4.22 2.46 -20.35
CA ARG A 175 -4.07 3.88 -20.67
C ARG A 175 -5.40 4.63 -20.61
N ASP A 176 -6.47 4.03 -21.11
CA ASP A 176 -7.81 4.61 -21.04
C ASP A 176 -8.25 4.81 -19.59
N LEU A 177 -8.10 3.78 -18.74
CA LEU A 177 -8.37 3.87 -17.30
C LEU A 177 -7.52 4.94 -16.61
N LEU A 178 -6.25 5.09 -16.99
CA LEU A 178 -5.39 6.13 -16.44
C LEU A 178 -5.88 7.55 -16.79
N GLY A 179 -6.41 7.73 -18.00
CA GLY A 179 -6.91 8.99 -18.53
C GLY A 179 -8.28 9.43 -18.00
N GLU A 180 -9.03 8.54 -17.36
CA GLU A 180 -10.29 8.90 -16.69
C GLU A 180 -10.06 9.94 -15.56
N ALA A 181 -11.09 10.67 -15.12
CA ALA A 181 -10.93 11.50 -13.93
C ALA A 181 -10.74 10.62 -12.69
N ILE A 182 -9.76 10.93 -11.83
CA ILE A 182 -9.68 10.31 -10.50
C ILE A 182 -10.64 11.06 -9.59
N ASP A 183 -11.66 10.39 -9.07
CA ASP A 183 -12.51 10.93 -8.01
C ASP A 183 -11.66 11.23 -6.76
N PRO A 184 -11.62 12.48 -6.27
CA PRO A 184 -10.93 12.81 -5.02
C PRO A 184 -11.36 11.93 -3.84
N ALA A 185 -12.64 11.56 -3.77
CA ALA A 185 -13.16 10.69 -2.71
C ALA A 185 -12.54 9.28 -2.75
N GLU A 186 -12.20 8.78 -3.93
CA GLU A 186 -11.50 7.51 -4.10
C GLU A 186 -10.07 7.57 -3.59
N THR A 187 -9.35 8.64 -3.93
CA THR A 187 -7.99 8.88 -3.42
C THR A 187 -7.96 8.97 -1.91
N ASP A 188 -8.94 9.67 -1.33
CA ASP A 188 -9.06 9.81 0.13
C ASP A 188 -9.44 8.49 0.80
N ALA A 189 -10.28 7.66 0.17
CA ALA A 189 -10.58 6.32 0.65
C ALA A 189 -9.33 5.44 0.69
N ILE A 190 -8.54 5.38 -0.39
CA ILE A 190 -7.28 4.62 -0.42
C ILE A 190 -6.35 5.05 0.73
N ARG A 191 -6.17 6.37 0.90
CA ARG A 191 -5.33 6.94 1.97
C ARG A 191 -5.84 6.61 3.37
N LEU A 192 -7.16 6.71 3.59
CA LEU A 192 -7.80 6.43 4.87
C LEU A 192 -7.62 4.96 5.27
N HIS A 193 -7.92 4.05 4.34
CA HIS A 193 -7.80 2.60 4.57
C HIS A 193 -6.35 2.20 4.83
N LEU A 194 -5.39 2.76 4.08
CA LEU A 194 -3.96 2.58 4.32
C LEU A 194 -3.53 3.14 5.69
N GLN A 195 -3.98 4.34 6.06
CA GLN A 195 -3.62 4.96 7.34
C GLN A 195 -4.13 4.13 8.53
N ARG A 196 -5.35 3.59 8.41
CA ARG A 196 -5.95 2.71 9.41
C ARG A 196 -5.45 1.26 9.33
N GLN A 197 -4.73 0.90 8.27
CA GLN A 197 -4.30 -0.48 7.95
C GLN A 197 -5.49 -1.45 7.95
N GLN A 198 -6.57 -1.01 7.31
CA GLN A 198 -7.84 -1.73 7.21
C GLN A 198 -8.12 -2.12 5.77
N LEU A 199 -8.81 -3.23 5.54
CA LEU A 199 -9.18 -3.73 4.22
C LEU A 199 -9.84 -2.64 3.37
N TYR A 200 -9.38 -2.45 2.13
CA TYR A 200 -10.01 -1.57 1.13
C TYR A 200 -10.96 -2.40 0.26
N ALA A 201 -12.23 -2.42 0.64
CA ALA A 201 -13.30 -3.19 -0.01
C ALA A 201 -14.68 -2.59 0.31
N PRO A 202 -15.75 -3.00 -0.41
CA PRO A 202 -17.13 -2.67 -0.07
C PRO A 202 -17.49 -3.09 1.37
N GLU A 203 -18.40 -2.34 2.00
CA GLU A 203 -18.83 -2.57 3.39
C GLU A 203 -19.28 -4.02 3.69
N PRO A 204 -20.04 -4.72 2.82
CA PRO A 204 -20.40 -6.13 3.09
C PRO A 204 -19.19 -7.05 3.23
N ILE A 205 -18.18 -6.89 2.36
CA ILE A 205 -16.94 -7.68 2.40
C ILE A 205 -16.15 -7.34 3.66
N ARG A 206 -16.04 -6.06 4.01
CA ARG A 206 -15.38 -5.62 5.26
C ARG A 206 -16.03 -6.19 6.51
N ARG A 207 -17.36 -6.27 6.56
CA ARG A 207 -18.06 -6.89 7.68
C ARG A 207 -17.80 -8.39 7.74
N ALA A 208 -17.89 -9.10 6.62
CA ALA A 208 -17.65 -10.54 6.56
C ALA A 208 -16.21 -10.91 7.01
N VAL A 209 -15.21 -10.20 6.51
CA VAL A 209 -13.80 -10.40 6.90
C VAL A 209 -13.58 -10.04 8.36
N GLY A 210 -14.22 -8.98 8.86
CA GLY A 210 -14.16 -8.62 10.27
C GLY A 210 -14.69 -9.71 11.19
N THR A 211 -15.86 -10.27 10.88
CA THR A 211 -16.44 -11.39 11.63
C THR A 211 -15.52 -12.60 11.67
N GLN A 212 -14.91 -12.96 10.53
CA GLN A 212 -13.97 -14.11 10.47
C GLN A 212 -12.67 -13.88 11.24
N LEU A 213 -12.19 -12.64 11.32
CA LEU A 213 -10.95 -12.28 12.01
C LEU A 213 -11.15 -11.91 13.49
N GLY A 214 -12.38 -11.97 14.01
CA GLY A 214 -12.70 -11.61 15.39
C GLY A 214 -12.51 -10.11 15.71
N GLY A 215 -12.68 -9.22 14.71
CA GLY A 215 -12.44 -7.78 14.86
C GLY A 215 -13.09 -6.92 13.77
N THR A 216 -12.79 -5.61 13.70
CA THR A 216 -13.31 -4.73 12.64
C THR A 216 -12.33 -4.66 11.45
N ALA A 217 -12.73 -5.17 10.28
CA ALA A 217 -11.94 -5.05 9.05
C ALA A 217 -12.32 -3.80 8.22
N GLY A 218 -12.62 -2.68 8.89
CA GLY A 218 -13.01 -1.43 8.23
C GLY A 218 -13.22 -0.25 9.19
N PRO A 219 -13.28 0.99 8.65
CA PRO A 219 -13.51 2.18 9.45
C PRO A 219 -14.89 2.14 10.11
N GLY A 220 -14.94 2.07 11.44
CA GLY A 220 -16.18 2.28 12.20
C GLY A 220 -16.65 3.73 12.11
N ARG A 221 -17.95 3.97 12.32
CA ARG A 221 -18.48 5.33 12.53
C ARG A 221 -17.73 5.98 13.70
N MET A 222 -17.15 7.15 13.45
CA MET A 222 -16.42 7.90 14.48
C MET A 222 -17.44 8.67 15.32
N GLY A 223 -17.64 8.21 16.57
CA GLY A 223 -18.54 8.86 17.52
C GLY A 223 -18.59 8.09 18.84
N ARG A 224 -18.65 8.82 19.96
CA ARG A 224 -19.01 8.27 21.27
C ARG A 224 -20.32 7.49 21.12
N PRO A 225 -20.47 6.28 21.69
CA PRO A 225 -21.77 5.62 21.72
C PRO A 225 -22.81 6.60 22.28
N CYS A 226 -23.89 6.85 21.55
CA CYS A 226 -25.02 7.58 22.11
C CYS A 226 -25.48 6.80 23.34
N LYS A 227 -25.41 7.42 24.51
CA LYS A 227 -26.09 6.89 25.69
C LYS A 227 -27.57 6.81 25.33
N SER A 228 -28.16 5.63 25.44
CA SER A 228 -29.61 5.47 25.43
C SER A 228 -30.20 6.35 26.53
N PRO A 229 -31.17 7.25 26.24
CA PRO A 229 -31.82 8.02 27.27
C PRO A 229 -32.79 7.10 28.03
N GLY A 230 -32.50 6.82 29.29
CA GLY A 230 -33.45 6.13 30.17
C GLY A 230 -32.81 5.22 31.19
N GLN A 231 -32.30 5.80 32.29
CA GLN A 231 -32.44 5.21 33.63
C GLN A 231 -32.20 6.33 34.65
N PRO A 232 -33.19 6.67 35.49
CA PRO A 232 -33.07 7.73 36.49
C PRO A 232 -32.09 7.32 37.59
N ALA A 233 -31.31 8.30 38.06
CA ALA A 233 -30.40 8.14 39.18
C ALA A 233 -31.21 7.90 40.47
N ALA A 234 -30.96 6.79 41.15
CA ALA A 234 -31.40 6.62 42.54
C ALA A 234 -30.53 7.52 43.42
N CYS A 235 -31.13 8.54 44.02
CA CYS A 235 -30.55 9.27 45.13
C CYS A 235 -30.53 8.35 46.35
N GLU A 236 -29.34 7.99 46.83
CA GLU A 236 -29.17 7.48 48.19
C GLU A 236 -29.20 8.67 49.15
N GLU A 237 -30.28 8.79 49.91
CA GLU A 237 -30.32 9.59 51.13
C GLU A 237 -29.58 8.83 52.23
N SER A 238 -28.39 9.32 52.57
CA SER A 238 -27.65 8.95 53.77
C SER A 238 -27.98 9.93 54.91
N SER A 239 -28.40 9.40 56.06
CA SER A 239 -28.37 10.06 57.37
C SER A 239 -28.49 8.98 58.47
N PRO A 240 -27.98 9.25 59.68
CA PRO A 240 -26.74 8.67 60.22
C PRO A 240 -26.85 7.27 60.84
#